data_AF-A0A699QN08-F1
#
_entry.id   AF-A0A699QN08-F1
#
_cell.length_a   1.000
_cell.length_b   1.000
_cell.length_c   1.000
_cell.angle_alpha   90.00
_cell.angle_beta   90.00
_cell.angle_gamma   90.00
#
_symmetry.space_group_name_H-M   'P 1'
#
loop_
_entity.id
_entity.type
_entity.pdbx_description
1 polymer ?
#
loop_
_entity_poly.entity_id
_entity_poly.type
_entity_poly.pdbx_seq_one_letter_code
_entity_poly.pdbx_strand_id
1 'polypeptide(L)'
;MEKGVKRWLVNISEWDPSPHDFSTVISLLPKQDHSSITRYVRIEDRKRALVSRLLQYALVHHVLDIPFAEILIKRTPEGKPYL
;
A
#
# COMPACT_ATOMS: atom_id res chain seq x y z
N MET A 1 -1.10 -0.14 27.50
CA MET A 1 -1.68 0.05 26.15
C MET A 1 -0.70 -0.49 25.11
N GLU A 2 -1.20 -1.25 24.12
CA GLU A 2 -0.84 -1.01 22.71
C GLU A 2 0.56 -1.36 22.15
N LYS A 3 1.20 -2.51 22.44
CA LYS A 3 2.39 -2.89 21.62
C LYS A 3 2.08 -3.16 20.13
N GLY A 4 0.85 -3.60 19.82
CA GLY A 4 0.43 -3.97 18.45
C GLY A 4 -0.46 -2.97 17.72
N VAL A 5 -0.93 -1.90 18.37
CA VAL A 5 -1.87 -0.96 17.74
C VAL A 5 -1.09 0.21 17.16
N LYS A 6 -1.11 0.35 15.84
CA LYS A 6 -0.55 1.50 15.13
C LYS A 6 -1.68 2.30 14.49
N ARG A 7 -1.67 3.61 14.66
CA ARG A 7 -2.62 4.54 14.02
C ARG A 7 -1.84 5.50 13.15
N TRP A 8 -1.86 5.25 11.84
CA TRP A 8 -1.14 6.06 10.87
C TRP A 8 -2.12 6.73 9.92
N LEU A 9 -1.80 7.96 9.54
CA LEU A 9 -2.52 8.74 8.55
C LEU A 9 -1.48 9.39 7.62
N VAL A 10 -1.84 9.55 6.36
CA VAL A 10 -1.01 10.24 5.37
C VAL A 10 -1.90 11.25 4.67
N ASN A 11 -1.52 12.53 4.76
CA ASN A 11 -2.17 13.55 3.96
C ASN A 11 -1.62 13.49 2.53
N ILE A 12 -2.50 13.24 1.56
CA ILE A 12 -2.15 13.18 0.13
C ILE A 12 -2.72 14.35 -0.67
N SER A 13 -3.28 15.38 -0.02
CA SER A 13 -3.95 16.51 -0.68
C SER A 13 -3.02 17.29 -1.62
N GLU A 14 -1.78 17.45 -1.21
CA GLU A 14 -0.73 18.17 -1.95
C GLU A 14 0.23 17.23 -2.68
N TRP A 15 0.03 15.91 -2.55
CA TRP A 15 0.91 14.96 -3.21
C TRP A 15 0.54 14.86 -4.68
N ASP A 16 1.37 15.47 -5.53
CA ASP A 16 1.21 15.45 -6.99
C ASP A 16 2.41 14.81 -7.72
N PRO A 17 2.56 13.47 -7.64
CA PRO A 17 3.63 12.77 -8.34
C PRO A 17 3.42 12.83 -9.85
N SER A 18 4.52 12.93 -10.60
CA SER A 18 4.45 12.74 -12.04
C SER A 18 3.96 11.31 -12.37
N PRO A 19 3.40 11.06 -13.56
CA PRO A 19 3.04 9.71 -13.98
C PRO A 19 4.22 8.72 -13.91
N HIS A 20 5.43 9.21 -14.17
CA HIS A 20 6.66 8.41 -14.11
C HIS A 20 7.01 8.04 -12.65
N ASP A 21 6.99 9.00 -11.74
CA ASP A 21 7.26 8.72 -10.31
C ASP A 21 6.21 7.77 -9.74
N PHE A 22 4.93 7.98 -10.11
CA PHE A 22 3.83 7.13 -9.68
C PHE A 22 4.00 5.68 -10.14
N SER A 23 4.38 5.48 -11.42
CA SER A 23 4.62 4.14 -11.96
C SER A 23 5.89 3.49 -11.38
N THR A 24 6.93 4.28 -11.10
CA THR A 24 8.14 3.82 -10.43
C THR A 24 7.82 3.25 -9.06
N VAL A 25 7.03 3.95 -8.24
CA VAL A 25 6.64 3.45 -6.92
C VAL A 25 5.79 2.19 -7.00
N ILE A 26 4.86 2.09 -7.97
CA ILE A 26 4.10 0.85 -8.20
C ILE A 26 5.02 -0.31 -8.57
N SER A 27 6.07 -0.06 -9.36
CA SER A 27 7.00 -1.10 -9.81
C SER A 27 7.78 -1.77 -8.67
N LEU A 28 7.92 -1.09 -7.52
CA LEU A 28 8.55 -1.62 -6.32
C LEU A 28 7.67 -2.65 -5.59
N LEU A 29 6.36 -2.68 -5.87
CA LEU A 29 5.42 -3.63 -5.28
C LEU A 29 5.33 -4.93 -6.10
N PRO A 30 5.01 -6.07 -5.48
CA PRO A 30 4.75 -7.31 -6.21
C PRO A 30 3.66 -7.14 -7.27
N LYS A 31 3.86 -7.75 -8.45
CA LYS A 31 2.95 -7.60 -9.61
C LYS A 31 1.48 -7.92 -9.28
N GLN A 32 1.24 -8.90 -8.40
CA GLN A 32 -0.10 -9.29 -7.95
C GLN A 32 -0.88 -8.14 -7.28
N ASP A 33 -0.18 -7.15 -6.73
CA ASP A 33 -0.81 -6.00 -6.07
C ASP A 33 -1.09 -4.84 -7.02
N HIS A 34 -0.52 -4.84 -8.22
CA HIS A 34 -0.64 -3.72 -9.16
C HIS A 34 -2.09 -3.46 -9.54
N SER A 35 -2.87 -4.51 -9.84
CA SER A 35 -4.27 -4.39 -10.22
C SER A 35 -5.14 -3.75 -9.12
N SER A 36 -4.78 -3.97 -7.85
CA SER A 36 -5.49 -3.36 -6.71
C SER A 36 -5.31 -1.84 -6.64
N ILE A 37 -4.33 -1.30 -7.37
CA ILE A 37 -4.01 0.13 -7.45
C ILE A 37 -4.44 0.69 -8.80
N THR A 38 -4.11 0.02 -9.90
CA THR A 38 -4.28 0.56 -11.26
C THR A 38 -5.70 0.46 -11.81
N ARG A 39 -6.56 -0.39 -11.23
CA ARG A 39 -7.96 -0.56 -11.66
C ARG A 39 -8.84 0.68 -11.53
N TYR A 40 -8.47 1.63 -10.66
CA TYR A 40 -9.26 2.83 -10.45
C TYR A 40 -9.15 3.77 -11.66
N VAL A 41 -10.23 4.45 -12.02
CA VAL A 41 -10.22 5.39 -13.16
C VAL A 41 -9.56 6.72 -12.74
N ARG A 42 -9.95 7.24 -11.57
CA ARG A 42 -9.48 8.53 -11.06
C ARG A 42 -8.10 8.43 -10.44
N ILE A 43 -7.23 9.39 -10.73
CA ILE A 43 -5.86 9.41 -10.20
C ILE A 43 -5.83 9.54 -8.67
N GLU A 44 -6.78 10.27 -8.09
CA GLU A 44 -6.89 10.47 -6.65
C GLU A 44 -7.20 9.15 -5.93
N ASP A 45 -7.99 8.28 -6.55
CA ASP A 45 -8.26 6.93 -6.03
C ASP A 45 -7.04 6.01 -6.17
N ARG A 46 -6.32 6.11 -7.29
CA ARG A 46 -5.03 5.39 -7.45
C ARG A 46 -4.01 5.82 -6.40
N LYS A 47 -3.90 7.13 -6.13
CA LYS A 47 -3.03 7.70 -5.08
C LYS A 47 -3.41 7.13 -3.70
N ARG A 48 -4.70 7.13 -3.35
CA ARG A 48 -5.21 6.52 -2.10
C ARG A 48 -4.89 5.02 -2.01
N ALA A 49 -5.12 4.27 -3.09
CA ALA A 49 -4.88 2.84 -3.13
C ALA A 49 -3.39 2.51 -2.97
N LEU A 50 -2.51 3.26 -3.63
CA LEU A 50 -1.06 3.11 -3.52
C LEU A 50 -0.58 3.39 -2.09
N VAL A 51 -0.97 4.54 -1.52
CA VAL A 51 -0.56 4.90 -0.16
C VAL A 51 -1.10 3.92 0.87
N SER A 52 -2.35 3.46 0.72
CA SER A 52 -2.91 2.41 1.58
C SER A 52 -2.08 1.13 1.53
N ARG A 53 -1.61 0.73 0.33
CA ARG A 53 -0.77 -0.46 0.18
C ARG A 53 0.60 -0.27 0.82
N LEU A 54 1.25 0.87 0.61
CA LEU A 54 2.54 1.19 1.22
C LEU A 54 2.46 1.20 2.75
N LEU A 55 1.37 1.74 3.31
CA LEU A 55 1.14 1.71 4.77
C LEU A 55 1.00 0.29 5.31
N GLN A 56 0.37 -0.64 4.57
CA GLN A 56 0.28 -2.04 4.98
C GLN A 56 1.67 -2.70 5.02
N TYR A 57 2.48 -2.49 3.96
CA TYR A 57 3.86 -3.01 3.92
C TYR A 57 4.72 -2.41 5.04
N ALA A 58 4.66 -1.10 5.23
CA ALA A 58 5.39 -0.41 6.30
C ALA A 58 4.93 -0.90 7.68
N LEU A 59 3.64 -1.20 7.87
CA LEU A 59 3.11 -1.71 9.13
C LEU A 59 3.65 -3.10 9.44
N VAL A 60 3.59 -4.00 8.45
CA VAL A 60 4.09 -5.37 8.59
C VAL A 60 5.58 -5.36 8.89
N HIS A 61 6.37 -4.59 8.13
CA HIS A 61 7.80 -4.45 8.38
C HIS A 61 8.09 -3.89 9.78
N HIS A 62 7.41 -2.82 10.18
CA HIS A 62 7.68 -2.15 11.45
C HIS A 62 7.22 -2.95 12.69
N VAL A 63 6.17 -3.77 12.57
CA VAL A 63 5.62 -4.53 13.71
C VAL A 63 6.19 -5.94 13.79
N LEU A 64 6.48 -6.59 12.66
CA LEU A 64 6.90 -7.99 12.59
C LEU A 64 8.37 -8.17 12.15
N ASP A 65 9.06 -7.09 11.80
CA ASP A 65 10.46 -7.10 11.32
C ASP A 65 10.69 -7.96 10.06
N ILE A 66 9.63 -8.13 9.24
CA ILE A 66 9.69 -8.89 7.98
C ILE A 66 10.24 -7.98 6.87
N PRO A 67 11.27 -8.37 6.11
CA PRO A 67 11.76 -7.61 4.96
C PRO A 67 10.69 -7.37 3.89
N PHE A 68 10.68 -6.19 3.26
CA PHE A 68 9.66 -5.84 2.25
C PHE A 68 9.48 -6.88 1.14
N ALA A 69 10.57 -7.48 0.68
CA ALA A 69 10.57 -8.49 -0.38
C ALA A 69 9.87 -9.81 0.02
N GLU A 70 9.73 -10.08 1.32
CA GLU A 70 9.17 -11.31 1.87
C GLU A 70 7.69 -11.13 2.31
N ILE A 71 7.19 -9.90 2.31
CA ILE A 71 5.82 -9.59 2.72
C ILE A 71 4.83 -10.06 1.64
N LEU A 72 3.98 -11.03 2.01
CA LEU A 72 2.91 -11.56 1.17
C LEU A 72 1.53 -11.23 1.77
N ILE A 73 0.94 -10.11 1.34
CA ILE A 73 -0.42 -9.74 1.75
C ILE A 73 -1.43 -10.42 0.83
N LYS A 74 -2.29 -11.26 1.40
CA LYS A 74 -3.39 -11.94 0.71
C LYS A 74 -4.71 -11.21 0.95
N ARG A 75 -5.77 -11.63 0.25
CA ARG A 75 -7.12 -11.08 0.40
C ARG A 75 -8.15 -12.17 0.60
N THR A 76 -9.13 -11.91 1.47
CA THR A 76 -10.31 -12.77 1.62
C THR A 76 -11.20 -12.64 0.36
N PRO A 77 -12.20 -13.53 0.17
CA PRO A 77 -13.17 -13.39 -0.92
C PRO A 77 -13.89 -12.03 -0.93
N GLU A 78 -14.10 -11.43 0.25
CA GLU A 78 -14.71 -10.10 0.43
C GLU A 78 -13.70 -8.95 0.21
N GLY A 79 -12.43 -9.29 -0.06
CA GLY A 79 -11.38 -8.33 -0.39
C GLY A 79 -10.60 -7.77 0.80
N LYS A 80 -10.82 -8.26 2.03
CA LYS A 80 -10.10 -7.79 3.23
C LYS A 80 -8.64 -8.27 3.18
N PRO A 81 -7.64 -7.37 3.34
CA PRO A 81 -6.24 -7.76 3.36
C PRO A 81 -5.88 -8.48 4.67
N TYR A 82 -5.03 -9.51 4.56
CA TYR A 82 -4.44 -10.23 5.69
C TYR A 82 -3.02 -10.72 5.34
N LEU A 83 -2.22 -11.01 6.35
CA LEU A 83 -0.92 -11.67 6.21
C LEU A 83 -1.13 -13.19 6.29
#